data_AF-A0AAD7VMP4-F1
#
_entry.id   AF-A0AAD7VMP4-F1
#
_cell.length_a   1.000
_cell.length_b   1.000
_cell.length_c   1.000
_cell.angle_alpha   90.00
_cell.angle_beta   90.00
_cell.angle_gamma   90.00
#
_symmetry.space_group_name_H-M   'P 1'
#
loop_
_entity.id
_entity.type
_entity.pdbx_description
1 polymer ?
#
loop_
_entity_poly.entity_id
_entity_poly.type
_entity_poly.pdbx_seq_one_letter_code
_entity_poly.pdbx_strand_id
1 'polypeptide(L)' 'MVILAQKKAKKTRKVILKEDVSYLGNKGQLLDVKAWYYRNFLLPMGKAQIVTPILIKAMTMLEKELKHRKNW' A
#
# COMPACT_ATOMS: atom_id res chain seq x y z
N MET A 1 5.80 -37.84 21.59
CA MET A 1 5.47 -36.42 21.34
C MET A 1 5.55 -36.19 19.84
N VAL A 2 4.44 -35.91 19.16
CA VAL A 2 4.43 -35.69 17.70
C VAL A 2 4.52 -34.19 17.42
N ILE A 3 5.57 -33.75 16.74
CA ILE A 3 5.71 -32.37 16.27
C ILE A 3 5.20 -32.33 14.83
N LEU A 4 4.01 -31.75 14.62
CA LEU A 4 3.46 -31.51 13.29
C LEU A 4 4.02 -30.18 12.74
N ALA A 5 4.73 -30.23 11.62
CA ALA A 5 5.26 -29.03 10.98
C ALA A 5 4.10 -28.16 10.44
N GLN A 6 4.02 -26.90 10.89
CA GLN A 6 3.04 -25.93 10.39
C GLN A 6 3.54 -25.23 9.12
N LYS A 7 2.69 -25.14 8.10
CA LYS A 7 2.98 -24.38 6.86
C LYS A 7 3.09 -22.88 7.16
N LYS A 8 4.20 -22.25 6.75
CA LYS A 8 4.43 -20.81 6.95
C LYS A 8 3.45 -19.96 6.13
N ALA A 9 2.83 -18.97 6.77
CA ALA A 9 1.97 -17.98 6.11
C ALA A 9 2.79 -16.87 5.42
N LYS A 10 2.33 -16.40 4.25
CA LYS A 10 2.93 -15.29 3.51
C LYS A 10 2.52 -13.95 4.13
N LYS A 11 3.49 -13.16 4.61
CA LYS A 11 3.24 -11.84 5.22
C LYS A 11 3.22 -10.73 4.16
N THR A 12 2.07 -10.07 4.00
CA THR A 12 1.87 -8.94 3.06
C THR A 12 1.45 -7.65 3.79
N ARG A 13 1.58 -6.50 3.13
CA ARG A 13 1.20 -5.17 3.59
C ARG A 13 0.51 -4.41 2.46
N LYS A 14 -0.60 -3.75 2.77
CA LYS A 14 -1.26 -2.78 1.87
C LYS A 14 -0.51 -1.47 1.92
N VAL A 15 -0.05 -1.01 0.77
CA VAL A 15 0.73 0.23 0.62
C VAL A 15 0.19 1.05 -0.54
N ILE A 16 0.39 2.37 -0.45
CA ILE A 16 0.21 3.29 -1.56
C ILE A 16 1.56 3.81 -2.02
N LEU A 17 1.81 3.78 -3.33
CA LEU A 17 3.04 4.31 -3.92
C LEU A 17 3.03 5.83 -3.94
N LYS A 18 4.13 6.46 -3.52
CA LYS A 18 4.32 7.92 -3.56
C LYS A 18 5.01 8.38 -4.85
N GLU A 19 5.64 7.47 -5.56
CA GLU A 19 6.32 7.69 -6.85
C GLU A 19 6.13 6.46 -7.74
N ASP A 20 6.44 6.61 -9.02
CA ASP A 20 6.46 5.48 -9.95
C ASP A 20 7.62 4.54 -9.59
N VAL A 21 7.33 3.26 -9.44
CA VAL A 21 8.33 2.24 -9.12
C VAL A 21 8.37 1.23 -10.24
N SER A 22 9.53 1.16 -10.91
CA SER A 22 9.75 0.25 -12.03
C SER A 22 9.42 -1.20 -11.64
N TYR A 23 8.69 -1.89 -12.53
CA TYR A 23 8.20 -3.27 -12.35
C TYR A 23 7.25 -3.50 -11.15
N LEU A 24 6.74 -2.43 -10.52
CA LEU A 24 5.81 -2.52 -9.41
C LEU A 24 4.48 -1.79 -9.69
N GLY A 25 4.54 -0.53 -10.10
CA GLY A 25 3.34 0.27 -10.34
C GLY A 25 3.59 1.77 -10.39
N ASN A 26 2.51 2.52 -10.61
CA ASN A 26 2.54 3.98 -10.74
C ASN A 26 2.25 4.68 -9.40
N LYS A 27 2.63 5.96 -9.31
CA LYS A 27 2.34 6.85 -8.19
C LYS A 27 0.84 6.88 -7.90
N GLY A 28 0.49 6.78 -6.62
CA GLY A 28 -0.88 6.76 -6.14
C GLY A 28 -1.55 5.38 -6.18
N GLN A 29 -0.91 4.36 -6.76
CA GLN A 29 -1.50 3.03 -6.85
C GLN A 29 -1.50 2.31 -5.49
N LEU A 30 -2.62 1.66 -5.16
CA LEU A 30 -2.77 0.81 -3.98
C LEU A 30 -2.36 -0.64 -4.31
N LEU A 31 -1.44 -1.21 -3.52
CA LEU A 31 -0.84 -2.50 -3.78
C LEU A 31 -0.67 -3.35 -2.50
N ASP A 32 -0.75 -4.67 -2.63
CA ASP A 32 -0.37 -5.62 -1.59
C ASP A 32 1.07 -6.12 -1.82
N VAL A 33 2.02 -5.63 -1.03
CA VAL A 33 3.45 -5.96 -1.15
C VAL A 33 3.90 -6.92 -0.05
N LYS A 34 5.00 -7.64 -0.28
CA LYS A 34 5.62 -8.47 0.77
C LYS A 34 6.13 -7.58 1.91
N ALA A 35 5.95 -8.01 3.16
CA ALA A 35 6.31 -7.21 4.33
C ALA A 35 7.82 -6.86 4.41
N TRP A 36 8.71 -7.71 3.89
CA TRP A 36 10.15 -7.41 3.83
C TRP A 36 10.47 -6.34 2.77
N TYR A 37 9.77 -6.36 1.64
CA TYR A 37 10.01 -5.41 0.55
C TYR A 37 9.59 -4.00 0.96
N TYR A 38 8.48 -3.88 1.69
CA TYR A 38 8.10 -2.61 2.31
C TYR A 38 9.16 -2.12 3.32
N ARG A 39 9.55 -2.95 4.29
CA ARG A 39 10.45 -2.55 5.39
C ARG A 39 11.86 -2.20 4.93
N ASN A 40 12.40 -2.93 3.95
CA ASN A 40 13.81 -2.83 3.59
C ASN A 40 14.05 -1.88 2.41
N PHE A 41 13.06 -1.70 1.53
CA PHE A 41 13.24 -0.93 0.29
C PHE A 41 12.27 0.26 0.24
N LEU A 42 10.96 0.01 0.27
CA LEU A 42 9.99 1.09 0.01
C LEU A 42 9.91 2.12 1.15
N LEU A 43 10.01 1.70 2.41
CA LEU A 43 9.93 2.59 3.56
C LEU A 43 11.19 3.46 3.71
N PRO A 44 12.43 2.90 3.74
CA PRO A 44 13.63 3.73 3.90
C PRO A 44 13.86 4.68 2.72
N MET A 45 13.46 4.28 1.50
CA MET A 45 13.55 5.14 0.32
C MET A 45 12.36 6.11 0.18
N GLY A 46 11.37 6.07 1.09
CA GLY A 46 10.22 6.96 1.05
C GLY A 46 9.25 6.72 -0.12
N LYS A 47 9.38 5.61 -0.85
CA LYS A 47 8.64 5.31 -2.08
C LYS A 47 7.19 4.90 -1.84
N ALA A 48 6.84 4.45 -0.63
CA ALA A 48 5.49 4.02 -0.31
C ALA A 48 5.06 4.35 1.13
N GLN A 49 3.75 4.48 1.34
CA GLN A 49 3.11 4.64 2.65
C GLN A 49 2.25 3.42 2.99
N ILE A 50 2.19 3.00 4.26
CA ILE A 50 1.18 2.03 4.70
C ILE A 50 -0.21 2.64 4.56
N VAL A 51 -1.11 1.85 3.98
CA VAL A 51 -2.52 2.22 3.89
C VAL A 51 -3.19 1.94 5.22
N THR A 52 -3.65 3.00 5.88
CA THR A 52 -4.50 2.93 7.06
C THR A 52 -5.96 3.21 6.67
N PRO A 53 -6.96 2.73 7.44
CA PRO A 53 -8.37 3.03 7.16
C PRO A 53 -8.67 4.53 7.13
N ILE A 54 -7.99 5.30 7.99
CA ILE A 54 -8.09 6.76 8.05
C ILE A 54 -7.61 7.39 6.74
N LEU A 55 -6.47 6.93 6.23
CA LEU A 55 -5.91 7.41 4.96
C LEU A 55 -6.84 7.11 3.78
N ILE A 56 -7.42 5.91 3.71
CA ILE A 56 -8.40 5.55 2.68
C ILE A 56 -9.57 6.53 2.71
N LYS A 57 -10.14 6.78 3.90
CA LYS A 57 -11.28 7.69 4.07
C LYS A 57 -10.94 9.10 3.59
N ALA A 58 -9.76 9.62 3.95
CA ALA A 58 -9.30 10.94 3.52
C ALA A 58 -9.14 11.01 2.00
N MET A 59 -8.57 9.99 1.36
CA MET A 59 -8.44 9.93 -0.10
C MET A 59 -9.80 9.92 -0.81
N THR A 60 -10.74 9.10 -0.34
CA THR A 60 -12.09 9.05 -0.92
C THR A 60 -12.84 10.37 -0.76
N MET A 61 -12.65 11.09 0.35
CA MET A 61 -13.22 12.43 0.55
C MET A 61 -12.63 13.43 -0.44
N LEU A 62 -11.31 13.46 -0.58
CA LEU A 62 -10.61 14.32 -1.52
C LEU A 62 -11.05 14.06 -2.97
N GLU A 63 -11.17 12.80 -3.38
CA GLU A 63 -11.65 12.42 -4.71
C GLU A 63 -13.08 12.92 -4.99
N LYS A 64 -13.97 12.83 -3.99
CA LYS A 64 -15.34 13.34 -4.10
C LYS A 64 -15.36 14.86 -4.29
N GLU A 65 -14.58 15.60 -3.52
CA GLU A 65 -14.47 17.06 -3.63
C GLU A 65 -13.90 17.48 -4.99
N LEU A 66 -12.85 16.80 -5.47
CA LEU A 66 -12.26 17.06 -6.79
C LEU A 66 -13.25 16.78 -7.92
N LYS A 67 -14.00 15.68 -7.82
CA LYS A 67 -15.04 15.35 -8.80
C LYS A 67 -16.17 16.38 -8.80
N HIS A 68 -16.61 16.84 -7.62
CA HIS A 68 -17.61 17.89 -7.51
C HIS A 68 -17.13 19.19 -8.15
N ARG A 69 -15.90 19.62 -7.84
CA ARG A 69 -15.29 20.81 -8.45
C ARG A 69 -15.16 20.71 -9.97
N LYS A 70 -14.81 19.54 -10.50
CA LYS A 70 -14.64 19.32 -11.95
C LYS A 70 -15.97 19.31 -12.71
N ASN A 71 -17.05 18.95 -12.04
CA ASN A 71 -18.38 18.81 -12.62
C ASN A 71 -19.23 20.11 -12.53
N TRP A 72 -18.67 21.18 -11.98
CA TRP A 72 -19.23 22.53 -11.97
C TRP A 72 -18.43 23.41 -12.95
#